data_AF-K1QGN0-F1
#
_entry.id   AF-K1QGN0-F1
#
_cell.length_a   1.000
_cell.length_b   1.000
_cell.length_c   1.000
_cell.angle_alpha   90.00
_cell.angle_beta   90.00
_cell.angle_gamma   90.00
#
_symmetry.space_group_name_H-M   'P 1'
#
loop_
_entity.id
_entity.type
_entity.pdbx_description
1 polymer ?
#
loop_
_entity_poly.entity_id
_entity_poly.type
_entity_poly.pdbx_seq_one_letter_code
_entity_poly.pdbx_strand_id
1 'polypeptide(L)'
;MDVDQSFIKSKLVKTLESIESNRSFDLSKLKLVIKVLTSSYQHVSEENLSSMITALRVVAKAQRQDQEVCALCLESLCHLVPLLQSEDDMVTRCVSESRNDALILLSAFLNLPFDKCPEKMRLEMAKCMVQFLKADPEQNWAKVSMKGDDGTTEKVPVANEFIKYLGDLSHAVRIYCAKAVQGLFMCNNVPCDRLTQDQCFDTIYSEIMDLLNLQDNLSAERALDERNNRVGSALTCLAYIVCASPVCEKKALFAYCQLTKARNVETEKIKMILHKLAKVQGFENEKSYIQTYLPYLIHQWLCLQYSMEDFPFQLAFCDSKHSFYREHYEILITELVMFKYIDTAKSVAASLDRDWLEVLKLCIPKIVVFILPQFAASRSGETSNDQVKKRTAHATACYDLLAEQATKEVVDKCIGSNLDVIVVNILLCLYDREEDEFIKTPIIRNLDPEPNPPCYNLYQTQTTLDYLTSSFSGNKSLVEVLSKTPKNS
;
A
#
# COMPACT_ATOMS: atom_id res chain seq x y z
N MET A 1 5.27 12.63 -53.30
CA MET A 1 6.51 13.25 -52.81
C MET A 1 6.55 13.04 -51.31
N ASP A 2 6.99 11.86 -50.90
CA ASP A 2 7.39 11.61 -49.53
C ASP A 2 8.72 12.34 -49.33
N VAL A 3 8.66 13.53 -48.74
CA VAL A 3 9.86 14.10 -48.14
C VAL A 3 10.23 13.16 -47.01
N ASP A 4 11.37 12.49 -47.15
CA ASP A 4 11.88 11.53 -46.17
C ASP A 4 11.89 12.20 -44.78
N GLN A 5 10.98 11.75 -43.90
CA GLN A 5 10.85 12.31 -42.57
C GLN A 5 12.16 12.14 -41.77
N SER A 6 13.01 11.17 -42.15
CA SER A 6 14.36 11.01 -41.59
C SER A 6 15.26 12.22 -41.89
N PHE A 7 15.17 12.77 -43.11
CA PHE A 7 15.90 13.95 -43.53
C PHE A 7 15.41 15.21 -42.80
N ILE A 8 14.09 15.34 -42.60
CA ILE A 8 13.51 16.43 -41.81
C ILE A 8 13.98 16.33 -40.35
N LYS A 9 13.93 15.15 -39.73
CA LYS A 9 14.41 14.93 -38.35
C LYS A 9 15.91 15.23 -38.22
N SER A 10 16.74 14.74 -39.14
CA SER A 10 18.18 15.06 -39.16
C SER A 10 18.44 16.56 -39.30
N LYS A 11 17.65 17.26 -40.12
CA LYS A 11 17.77 18.71 -40.26
C LYS A 11 17.28 19.48 -39.03
N LEU A 12 16.25 19.00 -38.35
CA LEU A 12 15.74 19.54 -37.09
C LEU A 12 16.74 19.32 -35.94
N VAL A 13 17.36 18.14 -35.86
CA VAL A 13 18.46 17.84 -34.92
C VAL A 13 19.65 18.76 -35.17
N LYS A 14 20.08 18.92 -36.43
CA LYS A 14 21.13 19.91 -36.79
C LYS A 14 20.74 21.35 -36.45
N THR A 15 19.45 21.68 -36.49
CA THR A 15 18.95 23.00 -36.09
C THR A 15 19.07 23.16 -34.57
N LEU A 16 18.82 22.11 -33.80
CA LEU A 16 19.04 22.09 -32.35
C LEU A 16 20.54 22.16 -31.97
N GLU A 17 21.41 21.49 -32.74
CA GLU A 17 22.88 21.52 -32.54
C GLU A 17 23.46 22.92 -32.87
N SER A 18 22.83 23.66 -33.78
CA SER A 18 23.23 25.03 -34.14
C SER A 18 22.73 26.13 -33.20
N ILE A 19 22.12 25.77 -32.06
CA ILE A 19 21.60 26.74 -31.09
C ILE A 19 22.78 27.41 -30.36
N GLU A 20 23.15 28.60 -30.82
CA GLU A 20 24.02 29.52 -30.10
C GLU A 20 23.26 30.19 -28.95
N SER A 21 23.86 30.16 -27.75
CA SER A 21 23.26 30.50 -26.45
C SER A 21 22.78 31.95 -26.24
N ASN A 22 22.82 32.83 -27.25
CA ASN A 22 22.69 34.29 -27.10
C ASN A 22 21.71 35.00 -28.05
N ARG A 23 20.86 34.28 -28.80
CA ARG A 23 19.79 34.92 -29.59
C ARG A 23 18.41 34.61 -29.04
N SER A 24 17.47 35.55 -29.18
CA SER A 24 16.05 35.37 -28.90
C SER A 24 15.56 34.09 -29.57
N PHE A 25 15.48 33.02 -28.78
CA PHE A 25 15.14 31.72 -29.29
C PHE A 25 13.62 31.69 -29.45
N ASP A 26 13.17 31.38 -30.66
CA ASP A 26 11.74 31.31 -30.93
C ASP A 26 11.20 30.05 -30.24
N LEU A 27 10.64 30.25 -29.04
CA LEU A 27 9.91 29.25 -28.25
C LEU A 27 8.95 28.41 -29.10
N SER A 28 8.34 29.03 -30.12
CA SER A 28 7.45 28.38 -31.07
C SER A 28 8.18 27.37 -31.95
N LYS A 29 9.43 27.67 -32.35
CA LYS A 29 10.29 26.74 -33.11
C LYS A 29 10.77 25.59 -32.24
N LEU A 30 11.17 25.83 -30.98
CA LEU A 30 11.52 24.75 -30.05
C LEU A 30 10.34 23.81 -29.85
N LYS A 31 9.17 24.37 -29.53
CA LYS A 31 7.95 23.63 -29.29
C LYS A 31 7.51 22.85 -30.54
N LEU A 32 7.66 23.44 -31.72
CA LEU A 32 7.37 22.76 -32.98
C LEU A 32 8.38 21.65 -33.29
N VAL A 33 9.69 21.90 -33.12
CA VAL A 33 10.74 20.91 -33.32
C VAL A 33 10.50 19.73 -32.40
N ILE A 34 10.34 19.97 -31.10
CA ILE A 34 10.06 18.94 -30.10
C ILE A 34 8.80 18.18 -30.47
N LYS A 35 7.69 18.87 -30.75
CA LYS A 35 6.42 18.24 -31.13
C LYS A 35 6.55 17.38 -32.39
N VAL A 36 7.35 17.78 -33.37
CA VAL A 36 7.60 17.02 -34.60
C VAL A 36 8.54 15.83 -34.36
N LEU A 37 9.51 15.98 -33.45
CA LEU A 37 10.42 14.90 -33.07
C LEU A 37 9.72 13.85 -32.20
N THR A 38 8.73 14.25 -31.40
CA THR A 38 7.95 13.37 -30.51
C THR A 38 6.60 12.93 -31.08
N SER A 39 6.11 13.53 -32.17
CA SER A 39 4.94 13.03 -32.89
C SER A 39 5.30 11.70 -33.56
N SER A 40 4.65 10.64 -33.11
CA SER A 40 4.86 9.25 -33.53
C SER A 40 4.83 9.08 -35.04
N TYR A 41 5.79 8.30 -35.55
CA TYR A 41 5.69 7.21 -36.54
C TYR A 41 7.10 6.99 -37.13
N GLN A 42 7.60 5.76 -37.01
CA GLN A 42 8.96 5.21 -37.29
C GLN A 42 9.97 5.21 -36.13
N HIS A 43 10.75 4.12 -36.07
CA HIS A 43 11.86 3.88 -35.14
C HIS A 43 12.77 5.11 -35.05
N VAL A 44 12.90 5.68 -33.86
CA VAL A 44 13.92 6.67 -33.56
C VAL A 44 15.22 5.91 -33.36
N SER A 45 16.25 6.18 -34.18
CA SER A 45 17.56 5.57 -33.97
C SER A 45 18.21 6.05 -32.66
N GLU A 46 19.06 5.22 -32.06
CA GLU A 46 19.75 5.56 -30.81
C GLU A 46 20.53 6.88 -30.91
N GLU A 47 21.21 7.11 -32.04
CA GLU A 47 21.93 8.36 -32.31
C GLU A 47 21.00 9.59 -32.31
N ASN A 48 19.83 9.48 -32.94
CA ASN A 48 18.87 10.57 -32.97
C ASN A 48 18.30 10.84 -31.57
N LEU A 49 18.03 9.79 -30.79
CA LEU A 49 17.58 9.92 -29.41
C LEU A 49 18.63 10.61 -28.53
N SER A 50 19.90 10.21 -28.66
CA SER A 50 21.04 10.82 -27.98
C SER A 50 21.18 12.32 -28.31
N SER A 51 21.11 12.68 -29.60
CA SER A 51 21.15 14.08 -30.02
C SER A 51 19.97 14.90 -29.49
N MET A 52 18.76 14.32 -29.42
CA MET A 52 17.59 15.00 -28.86
C MET A 52 17.75 15.29 -27.37
N ILE A 53 18.18 14.31 -26.58
CA ILE A 53 18.40 14.49 -25.14
C ILE A 53 19.52 15.51 -24.89
N THR A 54 20.60 15.43 -25.67
CA THR A 54 21.72 16.40 -25.61
C THR A 54 21.23 17.82 -25.92
N ALA A 55 20.41 17.99 -26.95
CA ALA A 55 19.82 19.28 -27.29
C ALA A 55 18.95 19.85 -26.16
N LEU A 56 18.10 19.01 -25.53
CA LEU A 56 17.30 19.45 -24.37
C LEU A 56 18.19 19.92 -23.22
N ARG A 57 19.30 19.22 -22.94
CA ARG A 57 20.26 19.64 -21.92
C ARG A 57 20.90 20.99 -22.23
N VAL A 58 21.31 21.21 -23.48
CA VAL A 58 21.91 22.49 -23.91
C VAL A 58 20.90 23.63 -23.78
N VAL A 59 19.67 23.43 -24.28
CA VAL A 59 18.61 24.44 -24.19
C VAL A 59 18.24 24.74 -22.74
N ALA A 60 18.01 23.73 -21.91
CA ALA A 60 17.70 23.90 -20.50
C ALA A 60 18.81 24.63 -19.73
N LYS A 61 20.08 24.34 -20.04
CA LYS A 61 21.23 25.02 -19.44
C LYS A 61 21.32 26.49 -19.86
N ALA A 62 21.10 26.78 -21.14
CA ALA A 62 21.16 28.14 -21.68
C ALA A 62 20.00 29.00 -21.18
N GLN A 63 18.80 28.44 -21.11
CA GLN A 63 17.55 29.14 -20.76
C GLN A 63 17.06 28.81 -19.35
N ARG A 64 17.97 28.49 -18.42
CA ARG A 64 17.62 28.06 -17.04
C ARG A 64 16.79 29.04 -16.22
N GLN A 65 16.71 30.30 -16.65
CA GLN A 65 15.90 31.36 -16.01
C GLN A 65 14.50 31.49 -16.62
N ASP A 66 14.29 30.93 -17.82
CA ASP A 66 13.00 30.93 -18.48
C ASP A 66 12.21 29.69 -18.05
N GLN A 67 11.20 29.91 -17.22
CA GLN A 67 10.38 28.85 -16.63
C GLN A 67 9.52 28.14 -17.68
N GLU A 68 9.11 28.82 -18.75
CA GLU A 68 8.32 28.21 -19.82
C GLU A 68 9.19 27.29 -20.68
N VAL A 69 10.41 27.73 -21.03
CA VAL A 69 11.38 26.87 -21.71
C VAL A 69 11.73 25.65 -20.85
N CYS A 70 11.99 25.86 -19.56
CA CYS A 70 12.30 24.77 -18.64
C CYS A 70 11.16 23.73 -18.55
N ALA A 71 9.91 24.20 -18.43
CA ALA A 71 8.74 23.33 -18.41
C ALA A 71 8.58 22.55 -19.73
N LEU A 72 8.78 23.21 -20.88
CA LEU A 72 8.75 22.54 -22.19
C LEU A 72 9.86 21.49 -22.30
N CYS A 73 11.07 21.75 -21.81
CA CYS A 73 12.15 20.77 -21.79
C CYS A 73 11.77 19.51 -20.98
N LEU A 74 11.12 19.67 -19.83
CA LEU A 74 10.61 18.56 -19.01
C LEU A 74 9.48 17.79 -19.71
N GLU A 75 8.51 18.49 -20.29
CA GLU A 75 7.42 17.88 -21.08
C GLU A 75 7.99 17.06 -22.24
N SER A 76 9.03 17.57 -22.89
CA SER A 76 9.74 16.90 -23.98
C SER A 76 10.47 15.66 -23.51
N LEU A 77 11.16 15.77 -22.38
CA LEU A 77 11.84 14.65 -21.75
C LEU A 77 10.85 13.53 -21.43
N CYS A 78 9.64 13.86 -20.95
CA CYS A 78 8.58 12.86 -20.71
C CYS A 78 8.26 12.03 -21.95
N HIS A 79 8.30 12.62 -23.15
CA HIS A 79 8.03 11.89 -24.39
C HIS A 79 9.21 11.04 -24.88
N LEU A 80 10.44 11.39 -24.48
CA LEU A 80 11.65 10.66 -24.86
C LEU A 80 11.96 9.49 -23.93
N VAL A 81 11.58 9.59 -22.65
CA VAL A 81 11.89 8.56 -21.64
C VAL A 81 11.39 7.16 -22.01
N PRO A 82 10.16 6.97 -22.55
CA PRO A 82 9.72 5.65 -23.00
C PRO A 82 10.62 5.04 -24.08
N LEU A 83 11.30 5.85 -24.89
CA LEU A 83 12.20 5.40 -25.94
C LEU A 83 13.58 4.94 -25.39
N LEU A 84 13.83 5.13 -24.10
CA LEU A 84 15.04 4.66 -23.42
C LEU A 84 14.91 3.23 -22.87
N GLN A 85 13.70 2.66 -22.94
CA GLN A 85 13.46 1.25 -22.63
C GLN A 85 14.23 0.37 -23.63
N SER A 86 14.78 -0.74 -23.14
CA SER A 86 15.45 -1.76 -23.96
C SER A 86 14.78 -3.08 -23.66
N GLU A 87 14.35 -3.80 -24.69
CA GLU A 87 13.88 -5.19 -24.56
C GLU A 87 15.05 -6.19 -24.51
N ASP A 88 16.24 -5.77 -24.94
CA ASP A 88 17.45 -6.58 -24.90
C ASP A 88 18.11 -6.57 -23.52
N ASP A 89 18.58 -7.74 -23.06
CA ASP A 89 19.33 -7.93 -21.81
C ASP A 89 20.60 -7.07 -21.74
N MET A 90 21.19 -6.76 -22.90
CA MET A 90 22.42 -5.97 -23.01
C MET A 90 22.15 -4.67 -23.76
N VAL A 91 22.03 -3.59 -22.98
CA VAL A 91 21.80 -2.24 -23.49
C VAL A 91 23.05 -1.73 -24.22
N THR A 92 22.87 -1.15 -25.41
CA THR A 92 23.97 -0.54 -26.15
C THR A 92 24.59 0.63 -25.38
N ARG A 93 25.86 0.93 -25.67
CA ARG A 93 26.54 2.08 -25.07
C ARG A 93 25.80 3.39 -25.31
N CYS A 94 25.23 3.58 -26.51
CA CYS A 94 24.52 4.80 -26.87
C CYS A 94 23.23 4.99 -26.04
N VAL A 95 22.45 3.93 -25.83
CA VAL A 95 21.25 3.99 -24.97
C VAL A 95 21.63 4.22 -23.51
N SER A 96 22.70 3.57 -23.02
CA SER A 96 23.20 3.79 -21.66
C SER A 96 23.65 5.24 -21.42
N GLU A 97 24.39 5.83 -22.36
CA GLU A 97 24.77 7.25 -22.31
C GLU A 97 23.55 8.17 -22.37
N SER A 98 22.56 7.84 -23.21
CA SER A 98 21.30 8.59 -23.32
C SER A 98 20.47 8.54 -22.03
N ARG A 99 20.39 7.38 -21.36
CA ARG A 99 19.76 7.21 -20.04
C ARG A 99 20.44 8.11 -19.00
N ASN A 100 21.77 8.08 -18.96
CA ASN A 100 22.54 8.91 -18.04
C ASN A 100 22.31 10.41 -18.29
N ASP A 101 22.31 10.84 -19.55
CA ASP A 101 22.07 12.24 -19.91
C ASP A 101 20.66 12.72 -19.57
N ALA A 102 19.64 11.88 -19.77
CA ALA A 102 18.28 12.13 -19.36
C ALA A 102 18.16 12.28 -17.83
N LEU A 103 18.82 11.41 -17.06
CA LEU A 103 18.85 11.48 -15.60
C LEU A 103 19.64 12.68 -15.08
N ILE A 104 20.72 13.10 -15.74
CA ILE A 104 21.44 14.34 -15.41
C ILE A 104 20.51 15.55 -15.59
N LEU A 105 19.73 15.58 -16.67
CA LEU A 105 18.76 16.65 -16.91
C LEU A 105 17.70 16.70 -15.81
N LEU A 106 17.08 15.56 -15.50
CA LEU A 106 16.08 15.47 -14.42
C LEU A 106 16.69 15.87 -13.07
N SER A 107 17.89 15.36 -12.74
CA SER A 107 18.60 15.68 -11.50
C SER A 107 18.87 17.19 -11.39
N ALA A 108 19.26 17.84 -12.49
CA ALA A 108 19.50 19.28 -12.48
C ALA A 108 18.24 20.07 -12.09
N PHE A 109 17.06 19.63 -12.55
CA PHE A 109 15.78 20.23 -12.20
C PHE A 109 15.35 19.92 -10.77
N LEU A 110 15.50 18.67 -10.31
CA LEU A 110 15.15 18.27 -8.93
C LEU A 110 15.99 18.97 -7.86
N ASN A 111 17.23 19.35 -8.19
CA ASN A 111 18.11 20.10 -7.27
C ASN A 111 17.93 21.63 -7.35
N LEU A 112 16.96 22.14 -8.11
CA LEU A 112 16.68 23.57 -8.11
C LEU A 112 16.02 23.98 -6.79
N PRO A 113 16.40 25.13 -6.22
CA PRO A 113 15.69 25.73 -5.09
C PRO A 113 14.19 25.90 -5.38
N PHE A 114 13.35 25.63 -4.36
CA PHE A 114 11.90 25.62 -4.51
C PHE A 114 11.33 26.94 -5.06
N ASP A 115 11.91 28.09 -4.69
CA ASP A 115 11.53 29.44 -5.17
C ASP A 115 11.71 29.62 -6.68
N LYS A 116 12.54 28.79 -7.32
CA LYS A 116 12.80 28.81 -8.76
C LYS A 116 11.99 27.77 -9.55
N CYS A 117 11.19 26.96 -8.84
CA CYS A 117 10.41 25.87 -9.41
C CYS A 117 8.93 26.19 -9.32
N PRO A 118 8.33 26.91 -10.29
CA PRO A 118 6.90 27.15 -10.31
C PRO A 118 6.10 25.84 -10.41
N GLU A 119 4.82 25.89 -10.03
CA GLU A 119 3.92 24.72 -10.01
C GLU A 119 3.97 23.91 -11.31
N LYS A 120 3.89 24.57 -12.47
CA LYS A 120 3.92 23.91 -13.77
C LYS A 120 5.18 23.07 -13.97
N MET A 121 6.35 23.59 -13.57
CA MET A 121 7.59 22.84 -13.67
C MET A 121 7.59 21.63 -12.72
N ARG A 122 7.14 21.80 -11.47
CA ARG A 122 7.05 20.68 -10.52
C ARG A 122 6.09 19.59 -11.00
N LEU A 123 4.98 19.97 -11.62
CA LEU A 123 4.05 19.03 -12.25
C LEU A 123 4.72 18.27 -13.42
N GLU A 124 5.48 18.95 -14.28
CA GLU A 124 6.22 18.28 -15.36
C GLU A 124 7.37 17.41 -14.83
N MET A 125 8.02 17.79 -13.72
CA MET A 125 8.99 16.92 -13.03
C MET A 125 8.31 15.65 -12.52
N ALA A 126 7.16 15.76 -11.85
CA ALA A 126 6.39 14.61 -11.39
C ALA A 126 5.98 13.69 -12.55
N LYS A 127 5.47 14.24 -13.64
CA LYS A 127 5.15 13.48 -14.86
C LYS A 127 6.37 12.78 -15.43
N CYS A 128 7.52 13.45 -15.46
CA CYS A 128 8.75 12.88 -15.96
C CYS A 128 9.21 11.71 -15.10
N MET A 129 9.16 11.84 -13.77
CA MET A 129 9.47 10.75 -12.84
C MET A 129 8.56 9.54 -13.07
N VAL A 130 7.26 9.75 -13.29
CA VAL A 130 6.32 8.67 -13.65
C VAL A 130 6.71 7.97 -14.95
N GLN A 131 7.21 8.69 -15.96
CA GLN A 131 7.72 8.04 -17.18
C GLN A 131 8.97 7.20 -16.92
N PHE A 132 9.87 7.66 -16.04
CA PHE A 132 11.03 6.87 -15.63
C PHE A 132 10.64 5.61 -14.88
N LEU A 133 9.66 5.68 -13.97
CA LEU A 133 9.13 4.50 -13.28
C LEU A 133 8.56 3.46 -14.24
N LYS A 134 7.92 3.91 -15.33
CA LYS A 134 7.46 3.01 -16.40
C LYS A 134 8.61 2.49 -17.26
N ALA A 135 9.65 3.29 -17.46
CA ALA A 135 10.81 2.93 -18.27
C ALA A 135 11.79 2.00 -17.54
N ASP A 136 11.75 2.00 -16.21
CA ASP A 136 12.59 1.17 -15.35
C ASP A 136 11.80 0.65 -14.13
N PRO A 137 10.83 -0.27 -14.34
CA PRO A 137 9.97 -0.72 -13.26
C PRO A 137 10.74 -1.45 -12.13
N GLU A 138 11.85 -2.09 -12.47
CA GLU A 138 12.74 -2.78 -11.53
C GLU A 138 13.73 -1.83 -10.82
N GLN A 139 13.73 -0.53 -11.16
CA GLN A 139 14.60 0.50 -10.57
C GLN A 139 16.10 0.20 -10.70
N ASN A 140 16.50 -0.49 -11.77
CA ASN A 140 17.86 -0.92 -12.01
C ASN A 140 18.79 0.26 -12.36
N TRP A 141 18.30 1.23 -13.13
CA TRP A 141 19.12 2.29 -13.74
C TRP A 141 18.61 3.72 -13.50
N ALA A 142 17.32 3.91 -13.24
CA ALA A 142 16.68 5.22 -13.02
C ALA A 142 17.01 5.78 -11.63
N LYS A 143 18.22 6.31 -11.48
CA LYS A 143 18.74 6.91 -10.24
C LYS A 143 19.18 8.35 -10.50
N VAL A 144 18.59 9.29 -9.77
CA VAL A 144 18.90 10.72 -9.85
C VAL A 144 19.95 11.11 -8.82
N SER A 145 20.78 12.07 -9.16
CA SER A 145 21.79 12.62 -8.26
C SER A 145 21.20 13.75 -7.43
N MET A 146 21.10 13.55 -6.12
CA MET A 146 20.55 14.52 -5.17
C MET A 146 21.65 15.11 -4.29
N LYS A 147 21.61 16.42 -4.07
CA LYS A 147 22.53 17.11 -3.16
C LYS A 147 22.02 17.02 -1.73
N GLY A 148 22.81 16.42 -0.84
CA GLY A 148 22.56 16.40 0.59
C GLY A 148 22.93 17.72 1.26
N ASP A 149 22.45 17.91 2.49
CA ASP A 149 22.71 19.09 3.31
C ASP A 149 24.18 19.23 3.72
N ASP A 150 24.91 18.11 3.75
CA ASP A 150 26.36 18.04 4.01
C ASP A 150 27.20 18.33 2.76
N GLY A 151 26.56 18.64 1.62
CA GLY A 151 27.22 18.89 0.34
C GLY A 151 27.62 17.63 -0.42
N THR A 152 27.33 16.44 0.10
CA THR A 152 27.55 15.18 -0.64
C THR A 152 26.48 15.00 -1.72
N THR A 153 26.82 14.26 -2.78
CA THR A 153 25.86 13.93 -3.85
C THR A 153 25.62 12.43 -3.82
N GLU A 154 24.38 12.05 -3.52
CA GLU A 154 23.94 10.66 -3.47
C GLU A 154 23.10 10.32 -4.71
N LYS A 155 23.22 9.07 -5.20
CA LYS A 155 22.34 8.55 -6.25
C LYS A 155 21.15 7.83 -5.62
N VAL A 156 19.98 8.41 -5.76
CA VAL A 156 18.73 7.92 -5.15
C VAL A 156 17.79 7.43 -6.27
N PRO A 157 17.04 6.31 -6.08
CA PRO A 157 16.03 5.87 -7.03
C PRO A 157 14.99 6.97 -7.32
N VAL A 158 14.57 7.10 -8.57
CA VAL A 158 13.52 8.07 -8.97
C VAL A 158 12.22 7.84 -8.19
N ALA A 159 11.92 6.59 -7.81
CA ALA A 159 10.77 6.23 -6.97
C ALA A 159 10.75 7.00 -5.65
N ASN A 160 11.88 7.09 -4.97
CA ASN A 160 11.98 7.75 -3.66
C ASN A 160 11.76 9.26 -3.79
N GLU A 161 12.31 9.89 -4.83
CA GLU A 161 12.08 11.31 -5.10
C GLU A 161 10.63 11.60 -5.53
N PHE A 162 10.01 10.70 -6.29
CA PHE A 162 8.61 10.82 -6.69
C PHE A 162 7.67 10.81 -5.48
N ILE A 163 7.92 9.97 -4.47
CA ILE A 163 7.08 9.90 -3.27
C ILE A 163 7.02 11.27 -2.55
N LYS A 164 8.13 12.00 -2.48
CA LYS A 164 8.18 13.35 -1.85
C LYS A 164 7.22 14.35 -2.48
N TYR A 165 6.85 14.17 -3.76
CA TYR A 165 5.89 15.05 -4.43
C TYR A 165 4.43 14.83 -4.00
N LEU A 166 4.16 13.80 -3.19
CA LEU A 166 2.89 13.68 -2.46
C LEU A 166 2.75 14.79 -1.41
N GLY A 167 3.87 15.33 -0.91
CA GLY A 167 3.96 16.45 0.02
C GLY A 167 3.97 17.85 -0.63
N ASP A 168 3.81 17.98 -1.96
CA ASP A 168 3.95 19.28 -2.63
C ASP A 168 2.94 20.33 -2.12
N LEU A 169 3.33 21.61 -2.14
CA LEU A 169 2.45 22.72 -1.76
C LEU A 169 1.26 22.91 -2.70
N SER A 170 1.36 22.49 -3.96
CA SER A 170 0.28 22.57 -4.93
C SER A 170 -0.58 21.31 -4.91
N HIS A 171 -1.88 21.49 -4.71
CA HIS A 171 -2.85 20.41 -4.84
C HIS A 171 -2.80 19.72 -6.22
N ALA A 172 -2.55 20.47 -7.30
CA ALA A 172 -2.49 19.91 -8.66
C ALA A 172 -1.35 18.90 -8.81
N VAL A 173 -0.20 19.16 -8.20
CA VAL A 173 0.94 18.23 -8.16
C VAL A 173 0.60 17.03 -7.29
N ARG A 174 0.13 17.26 -6.05
CA ARG A 174 -0.21 16.17 -5.12
C ARG A 174 -1.24 15.20 -5.67
N ILE A 175 -2.33 15.72 -6.27
CA ILE A 175 -3.41 14.87 -6.79
C ILE A 175 -2.97 14.09 -8.03
N TYR A 176 -2.05 14.63 -8.84
CA TYR A 176 -1.43 13.88 -9.93
C TYR A 176 -0.61 12.72 -9.39
N CYS A 177 0.28 12.98 -8.42
CA CYS A 177 1.12 11.95 -7.81
C CYS A 177 0.29 10.88 -7.10
N ALA A 178 -0.74 11.28 -6.36
CA ALA A 178 -1.66 10.36 -5.67
C ALA A 178 -2.31 9.35 -6.63
N LYS A 179 -2.68 9.78 -7.84
CA LYS A 179 -3.25 8.89 -8.88
C LYS A 179 -2.20 8.05 -9.59
N ALA A 180 -0.96 8.53 -9.67
CA ALA A 180 0.14 7.83 -10.32
C ALA A 180 0.88 6.84 -9.40
N VAL A 181 0.58 6.85 -8.09
CA VAL A 181 1.23 6.03 -7.07
C VAL A 181 1.21 4.53 -7.36
N GLN A 182 0.20 4.05 -8.09
CA GLN A 182 0.09 2.66 -8.52
C GLN A 182 1.34 2.18 -9.28
N GLY A 183 2.05 3.07 -9.99
CA GLY A 183 3.27 2.72 -10.72
C GLY A 183 4.44 2.28 -9.82
N LEU A 184 4.38 2.59 -8.52
CA LEU A 184 5.39 2.16 -7.55
C LEU A 184 5.18 0.72 -7.06
N PHE A 185 3.97 0.19 -7.24
CA PHE A 185 3.59 -1.16 -6.80
C PHE A 185 3.60 -2.17 -7.93
N MET A 186 3.92 -1.76 -9.16
CA MET A 186 3.77 -2.56 -10.38
C MET A 186 5.09 -2.63 -11.17
N CYS A 187 5.54 -3.84 -11.48
CA CYS A 187 6.60 -4.15 -12.43
C CYS A 187 6.00 -4.80 -13.69
N ASN A 188 6.11 -4.17 -14.85
CA ASN A 188 5.58 -4.69 -16.12
C ASN A 188 4.10 -5.12 -16.08
N ASN A 189 3.25 -4.33 -15.42
CA ASN A 189 1.82 -4.59 -15.16
C ASN A 189 1.53 -5.81 -14.25
N VAL A 190 2.53 -6.31 -13.54
CA VAL A 190 2.38 -7.30 -12.46
C VAL A 190 2.77 -6.65 -11.14
N PRO A 191 2.11 -6.94 -10.00
CA PRO A 191 2.54 -6.39 -8.73
C PRO A 191 4.00 -6.75 -8.38
N CYS A 192 4.75 -5.81 -7.80
CA CYS A 192 6.10 -6.04 -7.29
C CYS A 192 6.12 -7.11 -6.19
N ASP A 193 7.28 -7.58 -5.76
CA ASP A 193 7.38 -8.49 -4.62
C ASP A 193 6.84 -7.85 -3.32
N ARG A 194 6.50 -8.70 -2.35
CA ARG A 194 5.89 -8.29 -1.07
C ARG A 194 6.74 -7.29 -0.29
N LEU A 195 8.05 -7.50 -0.21
CA LEU A 195 8.95 -6.62 0.57
C LEU A 195 8.97 -5.23 -0.04
N THR A 196 9.08 -5.13 -1.37
CA THR A 196 9.04 -3.86 -2.10
C THR A 196 7.71 -3.13 -1.89
N GLN A 197 6.58 -3.84 -1.98
CA GLN A 197 5.26 -3.23 -1.74
C GLN A 197 5.14 -2.69 -0.31
N ASP A 198 5.58 -3.46 0.69
CA ASP A 198 5.51 -3.05 2.10
C ASP A 198 6.38 -1.82 2.41
N GLN A 199 7.64 -1.82 1.96
CA GLN A 199 8.54 -0.67 2.13
C GLN A 199 8.02 0.59 1.42
N CYS A 200 7.44 0.41 0.23
CA CYS A 200 6.83 1.50 -0.51
C CYS A 200 5.64 2.10 0.24
N PHE A 201 4.74 1.25 0.75
CA PHE A 201 3.59 1.69 1.54
C PHE A 201 4.03 2.47 2.78
N ASP A 202 4.99 1.97 3.56
CA ASP A 202 5.45 2.63 4.78
C ASP A 202 6.01 4.04 4.48
N THR A 203 6.78 4.16 3.40
CA THR A 203 7.34 5.45 2.95
C THR A 203 6.23 6.42 2.52
N ILE A 204 5.26 5.96 1.72
CA ILE A 204 4.12 6.79 1.28
C ILE A 204 3.25 7.20 2.46
N TYR A 205 2.99 6.29 3.39
CA TYR A 205 2.14 6.56 4.54
C TYR A 205 2.79 7.59 5.48
N SER A 206 4.11 7.53 5.68
CA SER A 206 4.86 8.58 6.38
C SER A 206 4.65 9.95 5.73
N GLU A 207 4.82 10.03 4.41
CA GLU A 207 4.64 11.28 3.66
C GLU A 207 3.21 11.84 3.76
N ILE A 208 2.20 10.97 3.72
CA ILE A 208 0.79 11.36 3.95
C ILE A 208 0.60 11.93 5.36
N MET A 209 1.21 11.31 6.37
CA MET A 209 1.07 11.74 7.76
C MET A 209 1.75 13.08 8.02
N ASP A 210 2.86 13.35 7.35
CA ASP A 210 3.58 14.63 7.39
C ASP A 210 2.81 15.72 6.65
N LEU A 211 2.30 15.43 5.44
CA LEU A 211 1.45 16.33 4.66
C LEU A 211 0.26 16.84 5.49
N LEU A 212 -0.40 15.95 6.24
CA LEU A 212 -1.56 16.29 7.05
C LEU A 212 -1.21 16.97 8.38
N ASN A 213 0.07 17.07 8.74
CA ASN A 213 0.55 17.75 9.93
C ASN A 213 1.00 19.21 9.65
N LEU A 214 1.16 19.58 8.38
CA LEU A 214 1.64 20.91 8.00
C LEU A 214 0.69 22.02 8.48
N GLN A 215 1.27 22.99 9.19
CA GLN A 215 0.60 24.23 9.59
C GLN A 215 1.05 25.35 8.65
N ASP A 216 0.12 25.90 7.86
CA ASP A 216 0.42 27.03 7.00
C ASP A 216 -0.01 28.35 7.64
N ASN A 217 0.74 29.41 7.38
CA ASN A 217 0.35 30.79 7.68
C ASN A 217 -0.65 31.31 6.62
N LEU A 218 -1.82 30.67 6.53
CA LEU A 218 -2.91 31.03 5.61
C LEU A 218 -4.05 31.74 6.34
N SER A 219 -4.87 32.49 5.60
CA SER A 219 -6.15 32.97 6.12
C SER A 219 -7.06 31.78 6.44
N ALA A 220 -8.01 31.95 7.36
CA ALA A 220 -8.88 30.86 7.82
C ALA A 220 -9.61 30.13 6.67
N GLU A 221 -10.10 30.87 5.68
CA GLU A 221 -10.79 30.31 4.51
C GLU A 221 -9.83 29.48 3.62
N ARG A 222 -8.63 30.01 3.34
CA ARG A 222 -7.63 29.31 2.54
C ARG A 222 -7.04 28.11 3.28
N ALA A 223 -6.90 28.19 4.60
CA ALA A 223 -6.44 27.10 5.44
C ALA A 223 -7.45 25.93 5.43
N LEU A 224 -8.76 26.23 5.44
CA LEU A 224 -9.80 25.21 5.36
C LEU A 224 -9.80 24.51 4.00
N ASP A 225 -9.73 25.26 2.91
CA ASP A 225 -9.65 24.70 1.55
C ASP A 225 -8.39 23.85 1.37
N GLU A 226 -7.23 24.37 1.79
CA GLU A 226 -5.97 23.63 1.69
C GLU A 226 -5.99 22.34 2.53
N ARG A 227 -6.55 22.38 3.74
CA ARG A 227 -6.75 21.17 4.56
C ARG A 227 -7.62 20.15 3.82
N ASN A 228 -8.73 20.59 3.22
CA ASN A 228 -9.61 19.71 2.44
C ASN A 228 -8.89 19.12 1.22
N ASN A 229 -8.09 19.91 0.52
CA ASN A 229 -7.30 19.48 -0.63
C ASN A 229 -6.22 18.46 -0.24
N ARG A 230 -5.54 18.64 0.90
CA ARG A 230 -4.57 17.68 1.44
C ARG A 230 -5.23 16.36 1.80
N VAL A 231 -6.36 16.41 2.52
CA VAL A 231 -7.16 15.22 2.84
C VAL A 231 -7.61 14.53 1.55
N GLY A 232 -8.11 15.27 0.55
CA GLY A 232 -8.53 14.71 -0.74
C GLY A 232 -7.39 13.98 -1.47
N SER A 233 -6.19 14.57 -1.50
CA SER A 233 -5.00 13.95 -2.09
C SER A 233 -4.57 12.70 -1.33
N ALA A 234 -4.50 12.74 0.01
CA ALA A 234 -4.12 11.61 0.85
C ALA A 234 -5.08 10.42 0.68
N LEU A 235 -6.39 10.68 0.76
CA LEU A 235 -7.39 9.63 0.61
C LEU A 235 -7.42 9.07 -0.81
N THR A 236 -7.19 9.90 -1.83
CA THR A 236 -7.03 9.43 -3.22
C THR A 236 -5.82 8.50 -3.32
N CYS A 237 -4.68 8.87 -2.73
CA CYS A 237 -3.47 8.07 -2.76
C CYS A 237 -3.71 6.67 -2.17
N LEU A 238 -4.29 6.59 -0.96
CA LEU A 238 -4.65 5.32 -0.32
C LEU A 238 -5.61 4.48 -1.17
N ALA A 239 -6.60 5.10 -1.81
CA ALA A 239 -7.53 4.38 -2.70
C ALA A 239 -6.83 3.75 -3.91
N TYR A 240 -5.85 4.43 -4.50
CA TYR A 240 -5.06 3.86 -5.60
C TYR A 240 -4.13 2.73 -5.13
N ILE A 241 -3.62 2.80 -3.90
CA ILE A 241 -2.84 1.70 -3.29
C ILE A 241 -3.73 0.47 -3.08
N VAL A 242 -4.94 0.64 -2.53
CA VAL A 242 -5.93 -0.46 -2.37
C VAL A 242 -6.17 -1.19 -3.69
N CYS A 243 -6.26 -0.46 -4.81
CA CYS A 243 -6.49 -1.07 -6.12
C CYS A 243 -5.24 -1.70 -6.76
N ALA A 244 -4.03 -1.26 -6.40
CA ALA A 244 -2.80 -1.65 -7.07
C ALA A 244 -1.98 -2.70 -6.30
N SER A 245 -2.12 -2.75 -4.97
CA SER A 245 -1.28 -3.55 -4.09
C SER A 245 -2.09 -4.61 -3.35
N PRO A 246 -2.03 -5.90 -3.75
CA PRO A 246 -2.68 -6.98 -3.01
C PRO A 246 -2.11 -7.15 -1.59
N VAL A 247 -0.82 -6.83 -1.41
CA VAL A 247 -0.13 -6.95 -0.12
C VAL A 247 -0.54 -5.85 0.85
N CYS A 248 -0.62 -4.61 0.37
CA CYS A 248 -0.86 -3.44 1.22
C CYS A 248 -2.34 -3.04 1.25
N GLU A 249 -3.25 -3.77 0.61
CA GLU A 249 -4.69 -3.46 0.59
C GLU A 249 -5.25 -3.23 2.00
N LYS A 250 -5.03 -4.20 2.90
CA LYS A 250 -5.52 -4.12 4.28
C LYS A 250 -4.86 -2.98 5.06
N LYS A 251 -3.56 -2.76 4.86
CA LYS A 251 -2.82 -1.65 5.48
C LYS A 251 -3.37 -0.29 5.05
N ALA A 252 -3.66 -0.12 3.75
CA ALA A 252 -4.23 1.09 3.20
C ALA A 252 -5.68 1.32 3.68
N LEU A 253 -6.47 0.25 3.87
CA LEU A 253 -7.79 0.35 4.51
C LEU A 253 -7.67 0.77 5.98
N PHE A 254 -6.72 0.21 6.73
CA PHE A 254 -6.48 0.57 8.12
C PHE A 254 -5.96 2.01 8.28
N ALA A 255 -5.19 2.51 7.32
CA ALA A 255 -4.75 3.89 7.29
C ALA A 255 -5.94 4.87 7.37
N TYR A 256 -7.10 4.55 6.81
CA TYR A 256 -8.30 5.39 6.99
C TYR A 256 -8.73 5.51 8.45
N CYS A 257 -8.68 4.43 9.23
CA CYS A 257 -8.94 4.47 10.67
C CYS A 257 -7.91 5.31 11.41
N GLN A 258 -6.63 5.23 11.02
CA GLN A 258 -5.60 6.05 11.62
C GLN A 258 -5.77 7.54 11.29
N LEU A 259 -6.19 7.88 10.07
CA LEU A 259 -6.46 9.26 9.68
C LEU A 259 -7.62 9.89 10.44
N THR A 260 -8.68 9.14 10.78
CA THR A 260 -9.75 9.67 11.64
C THR A 260 -9.24 10.00 13.03
N LYS A 261 -8.37 9.15 13.61
CA LYS A 261 -7.85 9.34 14.98
C LYS A 261 -6.74 10.37 15.07
N ALA A 262 -5.74 10.27 14.20
CA ALA A 262 -4.51 11.05 14.28
C ALA A 262 -4.62 12.42 13.60
N ARG A 263 -5.55 12.58 12.66
CA ARG A 263 -5.69 13.81 11.85
C ARG A 263 -7.12 14.37 11.81
N ASN A 264 -8.05 13.78 12.56
CA ASN A 264 -9.45 14.20 12.62
C ASN A 264 -10.07 14.33 11.21
N VAL A 265 -9.75 13.37 10.33
CA VAL A 265 -10.40 13.28 9.01
C VAL A 265 -11.85 12.86 9.19
N GLU A 266 -12.76 13.56 8.53
CA GLU A 266 -14.19 13.29 8.61
C GLU A 266 -14.54 11.93 8.00
N THR A 267 -15.31 11.14 8.75
CA THR A 267 -15.73 9.78 8.36
C THR A 267 -16.56 9.77 7.07
N GLU A 268 -17.36 10.81 6.81
CA GLU A 268 -18.18 10.90 5.59
C GLU A 268 -17.33 10.95 4.31
N LYS A 269 -16.19 11.65 4.33
CA LYS A 269 -15.26 11.68 3.18
C LYS A 269 -14.67 10.30 2.90
N ILE A 270 -14.34 9.56 3.96
CA ILE A 270 -13.80 8.20 3.84
C ILE A 270 -14.90 7.25 3.34
N LYS A 271 -16.12 7.32 3.88
CA LYS A 271 -17.26 6.51 3.45
C LYS A 271 -17.54 6.67 1.95
N MET A 272 -17.44 7.89 1.41
CA MET A 272 -17.58 8.11 -0.04
C MET A 272 -16.55 7.35 -0.87
N ILE A 273 -15.33 7.17 -0.35
CA ILE A 273 -14.26 6.42 -1.02
C ILE A 273 -14.49 4.92 -0.87
N LEU A 274 -14.84 4.46 0.33
CA LEU A 274 -15.19 3.06 0.57
C LEU A 274 -16.34 2.59 -0.30
N HIS A 275 -17.35 3.44 -0.54
CA HIS A 275 -18.43 3.15 -1.48
C HIS A 275 -17.94 2.97 -2.93
N LYS A 276 -16.95 3.76 -3.37
CA LYS A 276 -16.34 3.60 -4.70
C LYS A 276 -15.47 2.35 -4.76
N LEU A 277 -14.68 2.09 -3.72
CA LEU A 277 -13.81 0.91 -3.63
C LEU A 277 -14.62 -0.38 -3.63
N ALA A 278 -15.71 -0.46 -2.86
CA ALA A 278 -16.60 -1.62 -2.85
C ALA A 278 -17.08 -1.98 -4.26
N LYS A 279 -17.49 -0.98 -5.06
CA LYS A 279 -17.90 -1.18 -6.46
C LYS A 279 -16.75 -1.66 -7.35
N VAL A 280 -15.56 -1.08 -7.20
CA VAL A 280 -14.37 -1.46 -8.00
C VAL A 280 -13.92 -2.88 -7.66
N GLN A 281 -13.98 -3.26 -6.38
CA GLN A 281 -13.60 -4.57 -5.88
C GLN A 281 -14.70 -5.64 -6.06
N GLY A 282 -15.85 -5.28 -6.63
CA GLY A 282 -16.93 -6.22 -6.96
C GLY A 282 -17.81 -6.65 -5.77
N PHE A 283 -17.79 -5.90 -4.67
CA PHE A 283 -18.67 -6.14 -3.53
C PHE A 283 -20.09 -5.63 -3.80
N GLU A 284 -21.09 -6.31 -3.25
CA GLU A 284 -22.50 -5.93 -3.38
C GLU A 284 -22.77 -4.53 -2.82
N ASN A 285 -22.16 -4.20 -1.69
CA ASN A 285 -22.29 -2.92 -1.03
C ASN A 285 -21.08 -2.61 -0.14
N GLU A 286 -20.95 -1.34 0.24
CA GLU A 286 -19.88 -0.84 1.10
C GLU A 286 -19.81 -1.49 2.49
N LYS A 287 -20.96 -1.94 3.02
CA LYS A 287 -21.03 -2.58 4.32
C LYS A 287 -20.41 -3.98 4.28
N SER A 288 -20.77 -4.79 3.28
CA SER A 288 -20.15 -6.12 3.09
C SER A 288 -18.66 -6.00 2.79
N TYR A 289 -18.24 -4.97 2.04
CA TYR A 289 -16.83 -4.67 1.82
C TYR A 289 -16.07 -4.49 3.13
N ILE A 290 -16.48 -3.54 3.98
CA ILE A 290 -15.77 -3.30 5.24
C ILE A 290 -15.87 -4.47 6.22
N GLN A 291 -17.00 -5.17 6.26
CA GLN A 291 -17.18 -6.33 7.14
C GLN A 291 -16.13 -7.43 6.88
N THR A 292 -15.72 -7.65 5.63
CA THR A 292 -14.66 -8.60 5.28
C THR A 292 -13.31 -8.25 5.92
N TYR A 293 -12.99 -6.96 6.05
CA TYR A 293 -11.71 -6.49 6.59
C TYR A 293 -11.79 -6.11 8.07
N LEU A 294 -12.99 -5.99 8.65
CA LEU A 294 -13.18 -5.51 10.02
C LEU A 294 -12.35 -6.27 11.07
N PRO A 295 -12.21 -7.61 11.04
CA PRO A 295 -11.33 -8.31 11.99
C PRO A 295 -9.89 -7.80 11.94
N TYR A 296 -9.33 -7.59 10.74
CA TYR A 296 -8.01 -7.03 10.57
C TYR A 296 -7.92 -5.59 11.11
N LEU A 297 -8.92 -4.74 10.81
CA LEU A 297 -8.93 -3.35 11.26
C LEU A 297 -8.94 -3.24 12.79
N ILE A 298 -9.74 -4.08 13.46
CA ILE A 298 -9.80 -4.12 14.93
C ILE A 298 -8.50 -4.66 15.51
N HIS A 299 -7.95 -5.73 14.95
CA HIS A 299 -6.69 -6.30 15.39
C HIS A 299 -5.55 -5.27 15.33
N GLN A 300 -5.38 -4.60 14.19
CA GLN A 300 -4.35 -3.58 14.02
C GLN A 300 -4.56 -2.37 14.94
N TRP A 301 -5.81 -1.99 15.18
CA TRP A 301 -6.15 -0.92 16.13
C TRP A 301 -5.66 -1.23 17.54
N LEU A 302 -5.88 -2.46 18.00
CA LEU A 302 -5.44 -2.93 19.32
C LEU A 302 -3.92 -3.16 19.38
N CYS A 303 -3.28 -3.56 18.27
CA CYS A 303 -1.80 -3.60 18.18
C CYS A 303 -1.18 -2.24 18.46
N LEU A 304 -1.81 -1.15 18.01
CA LEU A 304 -1.40 0.23 18.30
C LEU A 304 -1.80 0.70 19.72
N GLN A 305 -2.41 -0.18 20.53
CA GLN A 305 -2.91 0.11 21.87
C GLN A 305 -3.94 1.25 21.91
N TYR A 306 -4.67 1.45 20.82
CA TYR A 306 -5.73 2.45 20.76
C TYR A 306 -6.98 1.94 21.47
N SER A 307 -7.67 2.86 22.15
CA SER A 307 -8.92 2.53 22.86
C SER A 307 -10.04 2.19 21.87
N MET A 308 -10.88 1.21 22.22
CA MET A 308 -12.10 0.92 21.45
C MET A 308 -13.16 2.03 21.53
N GLU A 309 -13.03 2.95 22.49
CA GLU A 309 -13.85 4.17 22.53
C GLU A 309 -13.58 5.10 21.36
N ASP A 310 -12.34 5.08 20.86
CA ASP A 310 -11.86 5.95 19.79
C ASP A 310 -12.00 5.32 18.39
N PHE A 311 -12.41 4.05 18.32
CA PHE A 311 -12.52 3.36 17.04
C PHE A 311 -13.60 4.03 16.18
N PRO A 312 -13.31 4.37 14.90
CA PRO A 312 -14.23 5.10 14.03
C PRO A 312 -15.32 4.17 13.47
N PHE A 313 -16.24 3.74 14.33
CA PHE A 313 -17.28 2.76 14.01
C PHE A 313 -18.18 3.15 12.83
N GLN A 314 -18.29 4.44 12.51
CA GLN A 314 -19.03 4.93 11.35
C GLN A 314 -18.45 4.42 10.03
N LEU A 315 -17.15 4.06 9.99
CA LEU A 315 -16.53 3.43 8.82
C LEU A 315 -17.04 2.01 8.58
N ALA A 316 -17.57 1.33 9.61
CA ALA A 316 -18.29 0.07 9.47
C ALA A 316 -19.76 0.25 9.06
N PHE A 317 -20.17 1.47 8.68
CA PHE A 317 -21.53 1.82 8.29
C PHE A 317 -22.57 1.55 9.38
N CYS A 318 -22.17 1.80 10.64
CA CYS A 318 -23.04 1.76 11.81
C CYS A 318 -23.42 3.19 12.24
N ASP A 319 -24.72 3.41 12.49
CA ASP A 319 -25.25 4.73 12.88
C ASP A 319 -24.91 5.12 14.32
N SER A 320 -24.61 4.13 15.16
CA SER A 320 -24.26 4.35 16.56
C SER A 320 -23.24 3.33 17.04
N LYS A 321 -22.57 3.66 18.15
CA LYS A 321 -21.67 2.74 18.83
C LYS A 321 -22.39 1.47 19.31
N HIS A 322 -23.62 1.61 19.77
CA HIS A 322 -24.45 0.48 20.19
C HIS A 322 -24.81 -0.44 19.01
N SER A 323 -25.14 0.11 17.83
CA SER A 323 -25.39 -0.72 16.64
C SER A 323 -24.10 -1.42 16.18
N PHE A 324 -22.96 -0.74 16.24
CA PHE A 324 -21.65 -1.35 15.96
C PHE A 324 -21.35 -2.54 16.90
N TYR A 325 -21.56 -2.36 18.19
CA TYR A 325 -21.39 -3.43 19.17
C TYR A 325 -22.36 -4.59 18.94
N ARG A 326 -23.63 -4.29 18.67
CA ARG A 326 -24.65 -5.31 18.38
C ARG A 326 -24.32 -6.15 17.15
N GLU A 327 -23.85 -5.51 16.09
CA GLU A 327 -23.57 -6.19 14.82
C GLU A 327 -22.22 -6.93 14.81
N HIS A 328 -21.25 -6.50 15.63
CA HIS A 328 -19.87 -6.98 15.54
C HIS A 328 -19.29 -7.53 16.85
N TYR A 329 -20.11 -7.75 17.89
CA TYR A 329 -19.65 -8.20 19.21
C TYR A 329 -18.74 -9.42 19.16
N GLU A 330 -18.97 -10.38 18.26
CA GLU A 330 -18.15 -11.59 18.19
C GLU A 330 -16.71 -11.28 17.80
N ILE A 331 -16.50 -10.36 16.85
CA ILE A 331 -15.17 -9.91 16.42
C ILE A 331 -14.53 -9.11 17.57
N LEU A 332 -15.30 -8.16 18.13
CA LEU A 332 -14.83 -7.25 19.18
C LEU A 332 -14.41 -8.01 20.43
N ILE A 333 -15.24 -8.91 20.93
CA ILE A 333 -14.96 -9.68 22.15
C ILE A 333 -13.81 -10.65 21.91
N THR A 334 -13.75 -11.29 20.74
CA THR A 334 -12.62 -12.16 20.40
C THR A 334 -11.30 -11.42 20.51
N GLU A 335 -11.17 -10.29 19.81
CA GLU A 335 -9.96 -9.48 19.83
C GLU A 335 -9.68 -8.89 21.22
N LEU A 336 -10.68 -8.32 21.90
CA LEU A 336 -10.50 -7.75 23.25
C LEU A 336 -10.03 -8.80 24.28
N VAL A 337 -10.53 -10.03 24.22
CA VAL A 337 -10.06 -11.13 25.08
C VAL A 337 -8.61 -11.47 24.74
N MET A 338 -8.26 -11.56 23.45
CA MET A 338 -6.89 -11.84 23.02
C MET A 338 -5.90 -10.74 23.42
N PHE A 339 -6.32 -9.47 23.44
CA PHE A 339 -5.52 -8.36 23.96
C PHE A 339 -5.66 -8.16 25.49
N LYS A 340 -6.38 -9.07 26.18
CA LYS A 340 -6.60 -9.07 27.64
C LYS A 340 -7.35 -7.84 28.18
N TYR A 341 -8.12 -7.17 27.33
CA TYR A 341 -9.00 -6.04 27.68
C TYR A 341 -10.40 -6.52 28.10
N ILE A 342 -10.47 -7.31 29.17
CA ILE A 342 -11.71 -7.98 29.61
C ILE A 342 -12.78 -7.00 30.10
N ASP A 343 -12.41 -5.94 30.80
CA ASP A 343 -13.39 -4.96 31.29
C ASP A 343 -14.07 -4.23 30.13
N THR A 344 -13.31 -3.93 29.07
CA THR A 344 -13.85 -3.40 27.82
C THR A 344 -14.77 -4.42 27.14
N ALA A 345 -14.38 -5.69 27.07
CA ALA A 345 -15.22 -6.75 26.50
C ALA A 345 -16.55 -6.93 27.26
N LYS A 346 -16.51 -6.87 28.60
CA LYS A 346 -17.70 -6.87 29.46
C LYS A 346 -18.57 -5.64 29.22
N SER A 347 -17.97 -4.48 29.02
CA SER A 347 -18.70 -3.24 28.70
C SER A 347 -19.41 -3.34 27.34
N VAL A 348 -18.78 -3.98 26.35
CA VAL A 348 -19.43 -4.31 25.07
C VAL A 348 -20.62 -5.23 25.30
N ALA A 349 -20.46 -6.34 26.02
CA ALA A 349 -21.57 -7.26 26.30
C ALA A 349 -22.72 -6.62 27.09
N ALA A 350 -22.38 -5.80 28.09
CA ALA A 350 -23.36 -5.06 28.89
C ALA A 350 -24.19 -4.09 28.03
N SER A 351 -23.58 -3.47 27.01
CA SER A 351 -24.31 -2.61 26.07
C SER A 351 -25.36 -3.35 25.23
N LEU A 352 -25.28 -4.68 25.17
CA LEU A 352 -26.23 -5.53 24.43
C LEU A 352 -27.41 -5.98 25.30
N ASP A 353 -27.44 -5.60 26.59
CA ASP A 353 -28.39 -6.11 27.59
C ASP A 353 -28.34 -7.65 27.72
N ARG A 354 -27.14 -8.24 27.58
CA ARG A 354 -26.93 -9.69 27.66
C ARG A 354 -25.98 -10.05 28.79
N ASP A 355 -26.17 -11.25 29.35
CA ASP A 355 -25.24 -11.81 30.32
C ASP A 355 -23.86 -12.05 29.70
N TRP A 356 -22.81 -11.67 30.43
CA TRP A 356 -21.42 -11.77 29.97
C TRP A 356 -21.05 -13.21 29.61
N LEU A 357 -21.41 -14.18 30.43
CA LEU A 357 -21.03 -15.57 30.23
C LEU A 357 -21.76 -16.17 29.01
N GLU A 358 -23.03 -15.80 28.80
CA GLU A 358 -23.77 -16.19 27.60
C GLU A 358 -23.13 -15.66 26.31
N VAL A 359 -22.73 -14.39 26.30
CA VAL A 359 -22.06 -13.77 25.14
C VAL A 359 -20.67 -14.39 24.93
N LEU A 360 -19.91 -14.57 26.01
CA LEU A 360 -18.57 -15.16 25.95
C LEU A 360 -18.61 -16.57 25.37
N LYS A 361 -19.56 -17.41 25.77
CA LYS A 361 -19.74 -18.78 25.24
C LYS A 361 -19.88 -18.81 23.71
N LEU A 362 -20.55 -17.82 23.12
CA LEU A 362 -20.68 -17.69 21.67
C LEU A 362 -19.37 -17.31 20.98
N CYS A 363 -18.47 -16.60 21.68
CA CYS A 363 -17.19 -16.15 21.16
C CYS A 363 -16.06 -17.16 21.37
N ILE A 364 -16.19 -18.10 22.32
CA ILE A 364 -15.15 -19.11 22.62
C ILE A 364 -14.63 -19.81 21.36
N PRO A 365 -15.46 -20.31 20.42
CA PRO A 365 -14.97 -20.97 19.21
C PRO A 365 -14.00 -20.11 18.38
N LYS A 366 -14.19 -18.78 18.36
CA LYS A 366 -13.29 -17.84 17.65
C LYS A 366 -12.05 -17.52 18.47
N ILE A 367 -12.19 -17.35 19.80
CA ILE A 367 -11.06 -17.10 20.70
C ILE A 367 -10.06 -18.25 20.70
N VAL A 368 -10.55 -19.50 20.74
CA VAL A 368 -9.67 -20.67 20.81
C VAL A 368 -8.88 -20.91 19.53
N VAL A 369 -9.32 -20.37 18.38
CA VAL A 369 -8.54 -20.39 17.12
C VAL A 369 -7.22 -19.66 17.29
N PHE A 370 -7.14 -18.64 18.15
CA PHE A 370 -5.87 -17.96 18.47
C PHE A 370 -4.97 -18.75 19.43
N ILE A 371 -5.56 -19.65 20.24
CA ILE A 371 -4.90 -20.31 21.37
C ILE A 371 -4.41 -21.71 20.99
N LEU A 372 -5.29 -22.54 20.43
CA LEU A 372 -5.01 -23.97 20.20
C LEU A 372 -3.78 -24.21 19.31
N PRO A 373 -3.56 -23.44 18.22
CA PRO A 373 -2.35 -23.61 17.42
C PRO A 373 -1.05 -23.37 18.18
N GLN A 374 -1.05 -22.46 19.16
CA GLN A 374 0.14 -22.22 19.99
C GLN A 374 0.41 -23.39 20.95
N PHE A 375 -0.65 -24.01 21.47
CA PHE A 375 -0.53 -25.21 22.30
C PHE A 375 -0.08 -26.43 21.50
N ALA A 376 -0.58 -26.58 20.28
CA ALA A 376 -0.21 -27.65 19.37
C ALA A 376 1.29 -27.58 19.00
N ALA A 377 1.78 -26.41 18.60
CA ALA A 377 3.19 -26.19 18.25
C ALA A 377 4.15 -26.40 19.45
N SER A 378 3.72 -26.06 20.67
CA SER A 378 4.54 -26.29 21.87
C SER A 378 4.73 -27.77 22.20
N ARG A 379 3.74 -28.61 21.85
CA ARG A 379 3.78 -30.06 22.11
C ARG A 379 4.63 -30.82 21.10
N SER A 380 4.86 -30.24 19.93
CA SER A 380 5.62 -30.89 18.85
C SER A 380 7.13 -30.65 18.92
N GLY A 381 7.62 -29.88 19.90
CA GLY A 381 9.05 -29.77 20.21
C GLY A 381 9.76 -28.50 19.72
N GLU A 382 9.07 -27.55 19.08
CA GLU A 382 9.61 -26.26 18.60
C GLU A 382 9.93 -25.23 19.70
N THR A 383 10.22 -25.69 20.92
CA THR A 383 10.37 -24.85 22.11
C THR A 383 11.68 -24.05 22.17
N SER A 384 12.59 -24.20 21.19
CA SER A 384 13.88 -23.49 21.17
C SER A 384 13.79 -22.05 20.64
N ASN A 385 12.75 -21.70 19.87
CA ASN A 385 12.58 -20.35 19.32
C ASN A 385 11.90 -19.41 20.33
N ASP A 386 12.55 -18.31 20.70
CA ASP A 386 12.02 -17.34 21.67
C ASP A 386 10.72 -16.67 21.22
N GLN A 387 10.47 -16.56 19.91
CA GLN A 387 9.18 -16.08 19.40
C GLN A 387 8.05 -17.06 19.71
N VAL A 388 8.29 -18.37 19.53
CA VAL A 388 7.31 -19.43 19.83
C VAL A 388 7.00 -19.46 21.33
N LYS A 389 8.02 -19.30 22.19
CA LYS A 389 7.82 -19.18 23.65
C LYS A 389 6.93 -17.99 24.02
N LYS A 390 7.17 -16.81 23.44
CA LYS A 390 6.36 -15.61 23.71
C LYS A 390 4.91 -15.79 23.28
N ARG A 391 4.67 -16.31 22.07
CA ARG A 391 3.30 -16.57 21.57
C ARG A 391 2.57 -17.62 22.42
N THR A 392 3.28 -18.67 22.84
CA THR A 392 2.74 -19.70 23.73
C THR A 392 2.39 -19.14 25.10
N ALA A 393 3.30 -18.39 25.75
CA ALA A 393 3.03 -17.77 27.05
C ALA A 393 1.84 -16.81 26.97
N HIS A 394 1.71 -16.07 25.86
CA HIS A 394 0.56 -15.22 25.61
C HIS A 394 -0.74 -16.03 25.49
N ALA A 395 -0.75 -17.11 24.70
CA ALA A 395 -1.90 -17.99 24.53
C ALA A 395 -2.31 -18.66 25.85
N THR A 396 -1.36 -19.12 26.66
CA THR A 396 -1.61 -19.68 28.00
C THR A 396 -2.30 -18.65 28.89
N ALA A 397 -1.78 -17.42 28.95
CA ALA A 397 -2.39 -16.37 29.74
C ALA A 397 -3.82 -16.01 29.27
N CYS A 398 -4.09 -16.05 27.97
CA CYS A 398 -5.44 -15.83 27.44
C CYS A 398 -6.39 -16.99 27.76
N TYR A 399 -5.90 -18.24 27.72
CA TYR A 399 -6.67 -19.41 28.12
C TYR A 399 -6.99 -19.41 29.61
N ASP A 400 -6.02 -19.08 30.46
CA ASP A 400 -6.22 -18.98 31.92
C ASP A 400 -7.27 -17.90 32.23
N LEU A 401 -7.15 -16.74 31.60
CA LEU A 401 -8.13 -15.67 31.72
C LEU A 401 -9.52 -16.09 31.23
N LEU A 402 -9.61 -16.85 30.13
CA LEU A 402 -10.87 -17.40 29.64
C LEU A 402 -11.47 -18.40 30.64
N ALA A 403 -10.64 -19.25 31.22
CA ALA A 403 -11.03 -20.22 32.24
C ALA A 403 -11.45 -19.55 33.56
N GLU A 404 -10.88 -18.39 33.91
CA GLU A 404 -11.35 -17.58 35.03
C GLU A 404 -12.75 -17.01 34.77
N GLN A 405 -13.05 -16.61 33.52
CA GLN A 405 -14.36 -16.05 33.17
C GLN A 405 -15.46 -17.11 32.94
N ALA A 406 -15.11 -18.30 32.43
CA ALA A 406 -16.09 -19.31 32.03
C ALA A 406 -15.97 -20.66 32.74
N THR A 407 -14.88 -20.92 33.48
CA THR A 407 -14.41 -22.25 33.94
C THR A 407 -13.85 -23.14 32.82
N LYS A 408 -12.86 -23.99 33.15
CA LYS A 408 -12.24 -24.91 32.18
C LYS A 408 -13.25 -25.89 31.56
N GLU A 409 -14.15 -26.43 32.37
CA GLU A 409 -15.18 -27.37 31.91
C GLU A 409 -16.10 -26.77 30.84
N VAL A 410 -16.48 -25.50 31.00
CA VAL A 410 -17.30 -24.80 30.01
C VAL A 410 -16.52 -24.54 28.73
N VAL A 411 -15.25 -24.12 28.84
CA VAL A 411 -14.38 -23.90 27.67
C VAL A 411 -14.22 -25.19 26.88
N ASP A 412 -13.89 -26.30 27.55
CA ASP A 412 -13.69 -27.60 26.90
C ASP A 412 -14.98 -28.13 26.26
N LYS A 413 -16.13 -27.94 26.94
CA LYS A 413 -17.45 -28.27 26.39
C LYS A 413 -17.77 -27.43 25.15
N CYS A 414 -17.47 -26.13 25.17
CA CYS A 414 -17.65 -25.23 24.04
C CYS A 414 -16.77 -25.63 22.85
N ILE A 415 -15.50 -26.02 23.09
CA ILE A 415 -14.61 -26.53 22.05
C ILE A 415 -15.20 -27.80 21.42
N GLY A 416 -15.53 -28.80 22.24
CA GLY A 416 -16.05 -30.08 21.75
C GLY A 416 -17.39 -29.97 21.01
N SER A 417 -18.22 -28.98 21.35
CA SER A 417 -19.53 -28.77 20.72
C SER A 417 -19.47 -27.96 19.41
N ASN A 418 -18.35 -27.29 19.13
CA ASN A 418 -18.19 -26.39 17.97
C ASN A 418 -16.94 -26.74 17.14
N LEU A 419 -16.58 -28.03 17.10
CA LEU A 419 -15.38 -28.49 16.38
C LEU A 419 -15.42 -28.14 14.89
N ASP A 420 -16.59 -28.18 14.27
CA ASP A 420 -16.83 -27.77 12.89
C ASP A 420 -16.46 -26.31 12.63
N VAL A 421 -16.97 -25.40 13.46
CA VAL A 421 -16.67 -23.97 13.38
C VAL A 421 -15.18 -23.73 13.61
N ILE A 422 -14.59 -24.38 14.62
CA ILE A 422 -13.17 -24.20 14.97
C ILE A 422 -12.27 -24.69 13.84
N VAL A 423 -12.54 -25.86 13.27
CA VAL A 423 -11.74 -26.42 12.16
C VAL A 423 -11.81 -25.53 10.93
N VAL A 424 -13.00 -25.05 10.56
CA VAL A 424 -13.14 -24.14 9.42
C VAL A 424 -12.36 -22.85 9.67
N ASN A 425 -12.45 -22.25 10.86
CA ASN A 425 -11.70 -21.03 11.16
C ASN A 425 -10.19 -21.25 11.18
N ILE A 426 -9.69 -22.39 11.68
CA ILE A 426 -8.27 -22.75 11.59
C ILE A 426 -7.80 -22.85 10.14
N LEU A 427 -8.61 -23.47 9.26
CA LEU A 427 -8.27 -23.58 7.83
C LEU A 427 -8.31 -22.22 7.13
N LEU A 428 -9.19 -21.30 7.53
CA LEU A 428 -9.22 -19.92 7.02
C LEU A 428 -8.01 -19.08 7.47
N CYS A 429 -7.32 -19.51 8.53
CA CYS A 429 -6.07 -18.91 9.00
C CYS A 429 -4.82 -19.46 8.29
N LEU A 430 -4.95 -20.48 7.42
CA LEU A 430 -3.81 -21.08 6.71
C LEU A 430 -3.15 -20.05 5.80
N TYR A 431 -1.89 -19.74 6.10
CA TYR A 431 -1.06 -18.82 5.35
C TYR A 431 0.42 -19.20 5.47
N ASP A 432 1.00 -19.65 4.36
CA ASP A 432 2.38 -20.10 4.23
C ASP A 432 3.23 -18.96 3.66
N ARG A 433 4.28 -18.55 4.38
CA ARG A 433 5.24 -17.54 3.91
C ARG A 433 6.45 -18.25 3.32
N GLU A 434 6.96 -17.82 2.16
CA GLU A 434 8.10 -18.46 1.45
C GLU A 434 9.36 -18.66 2.31
N GLU A 435 9.50 -17.93 3.42
CA GLU A 435 10.60 -18.01 4.39
C GLU A 435 10.51 -19.22 5.35
N ASP A 436 9.38 -19.93 5.41
CA ASP A 436 9.24 -21.11 6.28
C ASP A 436 9.96 -22.32 5.66
N GLU A 437 11.07 -22.75 6.28
CA GLU A 437 11.92 -23.88 5.86
C GLU A 437 11.16 -25.21 5.64
N PHE A 438 9.95 -25.33 6.20
CA PHE A 438 9.08 -26.50 6.10
C PHE A 438 8.22 -26.54 4.84
N ILE A 439 8.22 -25.49 4.01
CA ILE A 439 7.42 -25.43 2.79
C ILE A 439 8.20 -26.05 1.62
N LYS A 440 7.71 -27.19 1.13
CA LYS A 440 8.09 -27.78 -0.17
C LYS A 440 6.98 -27.69 -1.21
N THR A 441 5.87 -27.05 -0.89
CA THR A 441 4.67 -27.03 -1.73
C THR A 441 4.19 -25.60 -1.99
N PRO A 442 3.97 -25.21 -3.25
CA PRO A 442 3.56 -23.85 -3.63
C PRO A 442 2.03 -23.68 -3.43
N ILE A 443 1.54 -23.92 -2.21
CA ILE A 443 0.08 -23.82 -1.92
C ILE A 443 -0.36 -22.36 -1.96
N ILE A 444 0.50 -21.43 -1.53
CA ILE A 444 0.22 -20.00 -1.45
C ILE A 444 1.28 -19.25 -2.23
N ARG A 445 0.85 -18.31 -3.08
CA ARG A 445 1.72 -17.49 -3.95
C ARG A 445 2.23 -16.29 -3.15
N ASN A 446 3.43 -15.81 -3.45
CA ASN A 446 4.08 -14.65 -2.81
C ASN A 446 3.15 -13.41 -2.65
N LEU A 447 2.28 -13.19 -3.64
CA LEU A 447 1.37 -12.04 -3.71
C LEU A 447 -0.02 -12.29 -3.12
N ASP A 448 -0.32 -13.50 -2.66
CA ASP A 448 -1.61 -13.78 -2.04
C ASP A 448 -1.71 -12.95 -0.75
N PRO A 449 -2.82 -12.20 -0.55
CA PRO A 449 -3.00 -11.38 0.63
C PRO A 449 -3.04 -12.25 1.88
N GLU A 450 -2.45 -11.75 2.97
CA GLU A 450 -2.53 -12.43 4.27
C GLU A 450 -4.01 -12.49 4.71
N PRO A 451 -4.50 -13.62 5.26
CA PRO A 451 -5.85 -13.70 5.80
C PRO A 451 -6.05 -12.73 6.98
N ASN A 452 -7.26 -12.66 7.51
CA ASN A 452 -7.45 -11.89 8.74
C ASN A 452 -6.71 -12.59 9.89
N PRO A 453 -6.07 -11.84 10.81
CA PRO A 453 -5.41 -12.44 11.96
C PRO A 453 -6.36 -13.36 12.75
N PRO A 454 -5.87 -14.50 13.27
CA PRO A 454 -4.47 -14.95 13.24
C PRO A 454 -4.11 -15.66 11.94
N CYS A 455 -2.81 -15.85 11.69
CA CYS A 455 -2.28 -16.52 10.49
C CYS A 455 -1.32 -17.64 10.90
N TYR A 456 -1.45 -18.80 10.27
CA TYR A 456 -0.72 -20.02 10.63
C TYR A 456 -0.21 -20.73 9.39
N ASN A 457 1.02 -21.24 9.43
CA ASN A 457 1.53 -22.05 8.35
C ASN A 457 0.90 -23.47 8.35
N LEU A 458 1.19 -24.24 7.31
CA LEU A 458 0.67 -25.58 7.11
C LEU A 458 0.99 -26.51 8.27
N TYR A 459 2.20 -26.42 8.81
CA TYR A 459 2.64 -27.25 9.93
C TYR A 459 1.83 -26.99 11.20
N GLN A 460 1.66 -25.72 11.57
CA GLN A 460 0.85 -25.31 12.71
C GLN A 460 -0.60 -25.74 12.53
N THR A 461 -1.14 -25.56 11.33
CA THR A 461 -2.50 -25.97 10.97
C THR A 461 -2.68 -27.47 11.16
N GLN A 462 -1.82 -28.30 10.56
CA GLN A 462 -1.87 -29.77 10.66
C GLN A 462 -1.76 -30.25 12.11
N THR A 463 -0.77 -29.76 12.85
CA THR A 463 -0.55 -30.15 14.25
C THR A 463 -1.76 -29.78 15.12
N THR A 464 -2.44 -28.67 14.81
CA THR A 464 -3.67 -28.28 15.52
C THR A 464 -4.83 -29.23 15.22
N LEU A 465 -4.99 -29.67 13.98
CA LEU A 465 -6.02 -30.63 13.61
C LEU A 465 -5.78 -32.00 14.27
N ASP A 466 -4.52 -32.44 14.39
CA ASP A 466 -4.14 -33.65 15.12
C ASP A 466 -4.41 -33.51 16.62
N TYR A 467 -4.11 -32.34 17.19
CA TYR A 467 -4.43 -32.01 18.58
C TYR A 467 -5.94 -32.05 18.85
N LEU A 468 -6.75 -31.46 17.96
CA LEU A 468 -8.21 -31.48 18.07
C LEU A 468 -8.78 -32.90 17.97
N THR A 469 -8.24 -33.72 17.06
CA THR A 469 -8.63 -35.12 16.90
C THR A 469 -8.31 -35.91 18.18
N SER A 470 -7.06 -35.84 18.66
CA SER A 470 -6.66 -36.57 19.87
C SER A 470 -7.40 -36.13 21.14
N SER A 471 -7.74 -34.85 21.26
CA SER A 471 -8.27 -34.29 22.52
C SER A 471 -9.80 -34.21 22.57
N PHE A 472 -10.49 -34.09 21.44
CA PHE A 472 -11.93 -33.78 21.41
C PHE A 472 -12.79 -34.66 20.49
N SER A 473 -12.22 -35.42 19.54
CA SER A 473 -13.04 -36.22 18.61
C SER A 473 -13.46 -37.61 19.13
N GLY A 474 -12.94 -38.05 20.28
CA GLY A 474 -13.38 -39.26 20.97
C GLY A 474 -13.28 -40.54 20.13
N ASN A 475 -12.05 -40.97 19.80
CA ASN A 475 -11.70 -42.11 18.94
C ASN A 475 -12.22 -42.06 17.49
N LYS A 476 -12.95 -41.02 17.09
CA LYS A 476 -13.43 -40.82 15.72
C LYS A 476 -12.47 -39.95 14.94
N SER A 477 -12.39 -40.15 13.62
CA SER A 477 -11.66 -39.20 12.77
C SER A 477 -12.36 -37.84 12.76
N LEU A 478 -11.61 -36.75 12.54
CA LEU A 478 -12.19 -35.41 12.45
C LEU A 478 -13.24 -35.35 11.33
N VAL A 479 -12.98 -36.02 10.20
CA VAL A 479 -13.93 -36.12 9.07
C VAL A 479 -15.25 -36.79 9.50
N GLU A 480 -15.22 -37.82 10.35
CA GLU A 480 -16.44 -38.45 10.88
C GLU A 480 -17.22 -37.53 11.84
N VAL A 481 -16.53 -36.65 12.55
CA VAL A 481 -17.18 -35.65 13.42
C VAL A 481 -17.85 -34.57 12.57
N LEU A 482 -17.16 -34.11 11.52
CA LEU A 482 -17.60 -33.04 10.63
C LEU A 482 -18.67 -33.48 9.61
N SER A 483 -18.68 -34.75 9.20
CA SER A 483 -19.63 -35.28 8.21
C SER A 483 -21.02 -35.59 8.77
N LYS A 484 -21.26 -35.35 10.07
CA LYS A 484 -22.60 -35.47 10.64
C LYS A 484 -23.49 -34.39 10.02
N THR A 485 -24.41 -34.80 9.16
CA THR A 485 -25.48 -33.94 8.63
C THR A 485 -26.17 -33.19 9.77
N PRO A 486 -26.46 -31.89 9.63
CA PRO A 486 -27.20 -31.15 10.63
C PRO A 486 -28.53 -31.87 10.87
N LYS A 487 -28.85 -32.17 12.13
CA LYS A 487 -30.24 -32.48 12.46
C LYS A 487 -31.00 -31.16 12.28
N ASN A 488 -31.78 -31.06 11.21
CA ASN A 488 -32.70 -29.95 10.96
C ASN A 488 -33.33 -29.51 12.28
N SER A 489 -33.03 -28.29 12.71
CA SER A 489 -33.66 -27.61 13.85
C SER A 489 -34.57 -26.53 13.31
#